data_AF-A0A956Y533-F1
#
_entry.id   AF-A0A956Y533-F1
#
_cell.length_a   1.000
_cell.length_b   1.000
_cell.length_c   1.000
_cell.angle_alpha   90.00
_cell.angle_beta   90.00
_cell.angle_gamma   90.00
#
_symmetry.space_group_name_H-M   'P 1'
#
loop_
_entity.id
_entity.type
_entity.pdbx_description
1 polymer ?
#
loop_
_entity_poly.entity_id
_entity_poly.type
_entity_poly.pdbx_seq_one_letter_code
_entity_poly.pdbx_strand_id
1 'polypeptide(L)'
;MYEARIQSARAVAYRALCLGAILKRGELEIQFQSPPDDVQPADPRRYLKSKLHDLNDQLLQWVEDEHLLPHLIDSERKLLQKPLGTWRERTITALSWRVESLGVMLWALRYLDAIPAFDTQFEPDDVLGPLDVLTPSIDFIWRANLRPARSLLMMRDRAEAWNWRSRASELEHLGIQPPDGFTFREIIHVTAEKARAKGNVPYLIDGDFPAFDVPFCELNSDQYAVVSNIAYERYSALSWLCELTAEWESIRIDR
;
A
#
# COMPACT_ATOMS: atom_id res chain seq x y z
N MET A 1 -5.80 14.41 -27.86
CA MET A 1 -6.28 14.02 -26.51
C MET A 1 -5.64 12.66 -26.25
N TYR A 2 -4.61 12.57 -25.41
CA TYR A 2 -4.01 11.27 -25.08
C TYR A 2 -5.04 10.51 -24.25
N GLU A 3 -5.51 9.35 -24.73
CA GLU A 3 -6.27 8.43 -23.89
C GLU A 3 -5.36 8.02 -22.73
N ALA A 4 -5.83 8.26 -21.50
CA ALA A 4 -5.12 7.81 -20.32
C ALA A 4 -5.08 6.28 -20.35
N ARG A 5 -3.88 5.72 -20.36
CA ARG A 5 -3.69 4.28 -20.28
C ARG A 5 -3.96 3.82 -18.86
N ILE A 6 -4.72 2.75 -18.71
CA ILE A 6 -5.13 2.19 -17.44
C ILE A 6 -5.01 0.68 -17.54
N GLN A 7 -4.47 0.06 -16.50
CA GLN A 7 -4.37 -1.38 -16.38
C GLN A 7 -5.74 -2.04 -16.60
N SER A 8 -5.76 -3.24 -17.19
CA SER A 8 -7.01 -4.00 -17.29
C SER A 8 -7.51 -4.44 -15.90
N ALA A 9 -8.84 -4.59 -15.73
CA ALA A 9 -9.42 -5.06 -14.48
C ALA A 9 -8.82 -6.40 -14.03
N ARG A 10 -8.56 -7.30 -14.99
CA ARG A 10 -7.91 -8.60 -14.76
C ARG A 10 -6.48 -8.44 -14.24
N ALA A 11 -5.69 -7.54 -14.82
CA ALA A 11 -4.33 -7.26 -14.34
C ALA A 11 -4.33 -6.71 -12.91
N VAL A 12 -5.25 -5.78 -12.59
CA VAL A 12 -5.41 -5.25 -11.24
C VAL A 12 -5.86 -6.34 -10.25
N ALA A 13 -6.75 -7.24 -10.66
CA ALA A 13 -7.19 -8.36 -9.82
C ALA A 13 -6.05 -9.33 -9.50
N TYR A 14 -5.27 -9.76 -10.49
CA TYR A 14 -4.09 -10.60 -10.24
C TYR A 14 -3.08 -9.93 -9.33
N ARG A 15 -2.83 -8.62 -9.53
CA ARG A 15 -1.93 -7.88 -8.67
C ARG A 15 -2.43 -7.78 -7.23
N ALA A 16 -3.74 -7.60 -7.04
CA ALA A 16 -4.37 -7.63 -5.71
C ALA A 16 -4.18 -8.99 -5.03
N LEU A 17 -4.38 -10.09 -5.76
CA LEU A 17 -4.14 -11.45 -5.25
C LEU A 17 -2.66 -11.68 -4.87
N CYS A 18 -1.71 -11.18 -5.66
CA CYS A 18 -0.29 -11.22 -5.31
C CYS A 18 0.01 -10.47 -4.00
N LEU A 19 -0.55 -9.27 -3.83
CA LEU A 19 -0.40 -8.52 -2.58
C LEU A 19 -1.05 -9.24 -1.39
N GLY A 20 -2.23 -9.80 -1.58
CA GLY A 20 -2.91 -10.64 -0.58
C GLY A 20 -2.07 -11.83 -0.16
N ALA A 21 -1.44 -12.53 -1.11
CA ALA A 21 -0.54 -13.65 -0.83
C ALA A 21 0.64 -13.21 0.06
N ILE A 22 1.26 -12.08 -0.27
CA ILE A 22 2.42 -11.54 0.46
C ILE A 22 2.03 -11.05 1.86
N LEU A 23 0.89 -10.39 2.00
CA LEU A 23 0.37 -9.95 3.29
C LEU A 23 0.00 -11.16 4.16
N LYS A 24 -0.67 -12.16 3.60
CA LYS A 24 -0.97 -13.42 4.29
C LYS A 24 0.30 -14.14 4.74
N ARG A 25 1.32 -14.16 3.89
CA ARG A 25 2.64 -14.69 4.25
C ARG A 25 3.26 -13.91 5.41
N GLY A 26 3.14 -12.58 5.41
CA GLY A 26 3.59 -11.71 6.49
C GLY A 26 2.92 -12.02 7.84
N GLU A 27 1.61 -12.28 7.84
CA GLU A 27 0.89 -12.72 9.06
C GLU A 27 1.46 -14.03 9.60
N LEU A 28 1.74 -15.01 8.74
CA LEU A 28 2.34 -16.28 9.15
C LEU A 28 3.75 -16.08 9.74
N GLU A 29 4.55 -15.17 9.17
CA GLU A 29 5.87 -14.81 9.70
C GLU A 29 5.76 -14.20 11.10
N ILE A 30 4.83 -13.26 11.32
CA ILE A 30 4.58 -12.64 12.63
C ILE A 30 4.20 -13.72 13.66
N GLN A 31 3.22 -14.57 13.32
CA GLN A 31 2.75 -15.63 14.22
C GLN A 31 3.84 -16.66 14.54
N PHE A 32 4.75 -16.92 13.60
CA PHE A 32 5.85 -17.87 13.79
C PHE A 32 6.96 -17.32 14.69
N GLN A 33 7.26 -16.02 14.56
CA GLN A 33 8.32 -15.33 15.32
C GLN A 33 7.87 -14.95 16.73
N SER A 34 6.61 -14.54 16.87
CA SER A 34 5.99 -14.10 18.12
C SER A 34 4.70 -14.90 18.38
N PRO A 35 4.81 -16.18 18.79
CA PRO A 35 3.63 -16.98 19.09
C PRO A 35 2.88 -16.40 20.31
N PRO A 36 1.54 -16.47 20.37
CA PRO A 36 0.75 -15.91 21.46
C PRO A 36 1.18 -16.44 22.84
N ASP A 37 1.17 -15.58 23.87
CA ASP A 37 1.62 -15.90 25.23
C ASP A 37 0.78 -17.00 25.92
N ASP A 38 -0.45 -17.25 25.45
CA ASP A 38 -1.36 -18.27 26.00
C ASP A 38 -0.96 -19.73 25.68
N VAL A 39 0.14 -19.94 24.94
CA VAL A 39 0.64 -21.27 24.57
C VAL A 39 1.52 -21.83 25.69
N GLN A 40 0.93 -22.59 26.64
CA GLN A 40 1.64 -23.26 27.75
C GLN A 40 2.78 -24.21 27.28
N PRO A 41 3.84 -24.46 28.09
CA PRO A 41 5.17 -24.76 27.55
C PRO A 41 5.47 -26.20 27.11
N ALA A 42 4.56 -27.16 27.29
CA ALA A 42 4.80 -28.60 27.01
C ALA A 42 5.11 -28.98 25.55
N ASP A 43 4.14 -28.66 24.69
CA ASP A 43 3.92 -29.27 23.36
C ASP A 43 3.20 -28.35 22.34
N PRO A 44 2.38 -27.34 22.72
CA PRO A 44 1.58 -26.61 21.75
C PRO A 44 2.37 -25.61 20.89
N ARG A 45 3.62 -25.25 21.26
CA ARG A 45 4.51 -24.47 20.38
C ARG A 45 4.97 -25.28 19.17
N ARG A 46 5.23 -26.59 19.34
CA ARG A 46 5.64 -27.46 18.24
C ARG A 46 4.47 -27.71 17.30
N TYR A 47 3.29 -27.97 17.87
CA TYR A 47 2.05 -28.09 17.11
C TYR A 47 1.71 -26.81 16.33
N LEU A 48 1.81 -25.63 16.98
CA LEU A 48 1.56 -24.34 16.32
C LEU A 48 2.53 -24.12 15.15
N LYS A 49 3.83 -24.34 15.34
CA LYS A 49 4.80 -24.22 14.25
C LYS A 49 4.53 -25.19 13.11
N SER A 50 4.16 -26.44 13.40
CA SER A 50 3.74 -27.40 12.38
C SER A 50 2.54 -26.88 11.59
N LYS A 51 1.49 -26.41 12.29
CA LYS A 51 0.30 -25.84 11.66
C LYS A 51 0.63 -24.63 10.79
N LEU A 52 1.55 -23.76 11.21
CA LEU A 52 1.98 -22.60 10.43
C LEU A 52 2.79 -23.02 9.20
N HIS A 53 3.59 -24.08 9.27
CA HIS A 53 4.21 -24.69 8.08
C HIS A 53 3.16 -25.25 7.12
N ASP A 54 2.16 -25.98 7.60
CA ASP A 54 1.08 -26.52 6.77
C ASP A 54 0.30 -25.40 6.06
N LEU A 55 0.02 -24.28 6.76
CA LEU A 55 -0.62 -23.10 6.18
C LEU A 55 0.27 -22.38 5.17
N ASN A 56 1.57 -22.32 5.41
CA ASN A 56 2.52 -21.77 4.45
C ASN A 56 2.55 -22.62 3.17
N ASP A 57 2.58 -23.94 3.30
CA ASP A 57 2.63 -24.85 2.15
C ASP A 57 1.32 -24.76 1.35
N GLN A 58 0.17 -24.65 2.02
CA GLN A 58 -1.12 -24.35 1.38
C GLN A 58 -1.11 -23.02 0.64
N LEU A 59 -0.51 -21.97 1.21
CA LEU A 59 -0.38 -20.67 0.55
C LEU A 59 0.48 -20.75 -0.71
N LEU A 60 1.61 -21.45 -0.65
CA LEU A 60 2.48 -21.62 -1.81
C LEU A 60 1.79 -22.44 -2.90
N GLN A 61 1.08 -23.51 -2.53
CA GLN A 61 0.27 -24.30 -3.48
C GLN A 61 -0.82 -23.44 -4.12
N TRP A 62 -1.55 -22.65 -3.33
CA TRP A 62 -2.57 -21.73 -3.83
C TRP A 62 -2.00 -20.71 -4.83
N VAL A 63 -0.82 -20.14 -4.57
CA VAL A 63 -0.13 -19.23 -5.50
C VAL A 63 0.17 -19.90 -6.85
N GLU A 64 0.50 -21.20 -6.85
CA GLU A 64 0.75 -21.99 -8.05
C GLU A 64 -0.55 -22.33 -8.80
N ASP A 65 -1.55 -22.82 -8.08
CA ASP A 65 -2.86 -23.24 -8.61
C ASP A 65 -3.63 -22.07 -9.23
N GLU A 66 -3.56 -20.89 -8.62
CA GLU A 66 -4.16 -19.65 -9.12
C GLU A 66 -3.31 -18.94 -10.19
N HIS A 67 -2.18 -19.54 -10.58
CA HIS A 67 -1.25 -19.03 -11.58
C HIS A 67 -0.76 -17.60 -11.29
N LEU A 68 -0.48 -17.29 -10.01
CA LEU A 68 -0.05 -15.95 -9.59
C LEU A 68 1.44 -15.71 -9.82
N LEU A 69 2.24 -16.77 -10.00
CA LEU A 69 3.69 -16.67 -10.17
C LEU A 69 4.13 -15.65 -11.24
N PRO A 70 3.53 -15.55 -12.45
CA PRO A 70 3.93 -14.56 -13.45
C PRO A 70 3.58 -13.12 -13.09
N HIS A 71 2.70 -12.91 -12.10
CA HIS A 71 2.20 -11.60 -11.68
C HIS A 71 2.90 -11.05 -10.43
N LEU A 72 3.67 -11.90 -9.75
CA LEU A 72 4.57 -11.48 -8.67
C LEU A 72 5.78 -10.74 -9.25
N ILE A 73 6.14 -9.63 -8.61
CA ILE A 73 7.42 -8.97 -8.86
C ILE A 73 8.57 -9.79 -8.26
N ASP A 74 9.80 -9.54 -8.73
CA ASP A 74 10.96 -10.33 -8.35
C ASP A 74 11.23 -10.35 -6.85
N SER A 75 11.05 -9.22 -6.17
CA SER A 75 11.26 -9.11 -4.72
C SER A 75 10.26 -9.98 -3.94
N GLU A 76 8.99 -9.99 -4.34
CA GLU A 76 7.92 -10.79 -3.75
C GLU A 76 8.13 -12.28 -3.99
N ARG A 77 8.48 -12.67 -5.23
CA ARG A 77 8.81 -14.05 -5.56
C ARG A 77 9.96 -14.56 -4.69
N LYS A 78 11.03 -13.76 -4.58
CA LYS A 78 12.19 -14.09 -3.73
C LYS A 78 11.80 -14.21 -2.25
N LEU A 79 10.84 -13.42 -1.79
CA LEU A 79 10.37 -13.46 -0.40
C LEU A 79 9.51 -14.71 -0.11
N LEU A 80 8.60 -15.09 -1.01
CA LEU A 80 7.79 -16.31 -0.88
C LEU A 80 8.65 -17.57 -0.89
N GLN A 81 9.75 -17.57 -1.63
CA GLN A 81 10.71 -18.70 -1.68
C GLN A 81 11.53 -18.86 -0.40
N LYS A 82 11.51 -17.90 0.53
CA LYS A 82 12.24 -18.03 1.79
C LYS A 82 11.52 -18.96 2.76
N PRO A 83 12.27 -19.75 3.56
CA PRO A 83 11.68 -20.56 4.62
C PRO A 83 10.88 -19.70 5.61
N LEU A 84 9.80 -20.27 6.16
CA LEU A 84 9.00 -19.64 7.21
C LEU A 84 9.82 -19.31 8.46
N GLY A 85 9.62 -18.10 8.98
CA GLY A 85 10.30 -17.58 10.16
C GLY A 85 11.61 -16.86 9.85
N THR A 86 11.94 -16.64 8.57
CA THR A 86 13.23 -16.05 8.16
C THR A 86 13.11 -14.60 7.69
N TRP A 87 11.89 -14.06 7.59
CA TRP A 87 11.73 -12.65 7.25
C TRP A 87 12.21 -11.78 8.40
N ARG A 88 13.00 -10.75 8.10
CA ARG A 88 13.44 -9.79 9.12
C ARG A 88 12.27 -8.90 9.52
N GLU A 89 12.25 -8.44 10.76
CA GLU A 89 11.24 -7.48 11.26
C GLU A 89 11.08 -6.27 10.32
N ARG A 90 12.19 -5.63 9.92
CA ARG A 90 12.15 -4.52 8.94
C ARG A 90 11.47 -4.90 7.61
N THR A 91 11.58 -6.15 7.17
CA THR A 91 10.88 -6.64 5.97
C THR A 91 9.39 -6.77 6.22
N ILE A 92 9.00 -7.33 7.36
CA ILE A 92 7.60 -7.45 7.78
C ILE A 92 6.95 -6.07 7.88
N THR A 93 7.58 -5.12 8.59
CA THR A 93 7.11 -3.74 8.71
C THR A 93 7.02 -3.03 7.35
N ALA A 94 7.98 -3.23 6.46
CA ALA A 94 7.91 -2.63 5.12
C ALA A 94 6.77 -3.22 4.28
N LEU A 95 6.47 -4.51 4.46
CA LEU A 95 5.40 -5.20 3.72
C LEU A 95 4.01 -4.94 4.31
N SER A 96 3.89 -4.70 5.62
CA SER A 96 2.59 -4.38 6.23
C SER A 96 1.95 -3.15 5.60
N TRP A 97 2.75 -2.17 5.18
CA TRP A 97 2.28 -1.00 4.43
C TRP A 97 1.64 -1.33 3.07
N ARG A 98 1.89 -2.52 2.49
CA ARG A 98 1.21 -2.96 1.26
C ARG A 98 -0.29 -3.14 1.43
N VAL A 99 -0.79 -3.15 2.68
CA VAL A 99 -2.23 -3.06 2.99
C VAL A 99 -2.87 -1.85 2.29
N GLU A 100 -2.17 -0.71 2.23
CA GLU A 100 -2.64 0.51 1.58
C GLU A 100 -2.76 0.36 0.07
N SER A 101 -1.73 -0.26 -0.52
CA SER A 101 -1.70 -0.58 -1.94
C SER A 101 -2.83 -1.56 -2.32
N LEU A 102 -3.07 -2.57 -1.49
CA LEU A 102 -4.16 -3.53 -1.70
C LEU A 102 -5.54 -2.84 -1.57
N GLY A 103 -5.74 -2.03 -0.54
CA GLY A 103 -6.98 -1.28 -0.34
C GLY A 103 -7.32 -0.38 -1.54
N VAL A 104 -6.31 0.28 -2.13
CA VAL A 104 -6.47 1.03 -3.39
C VAL A 104 -6.93 0.14 -4.55
N MET A 105 -6.35 -1.05 -4.72
CA MET A 105 -6.76 -1.97 -5.79
C MET A 105 -8.19 -2.44 -5.61
N LEU A 106 -8.59 -2.77 -4.39
CA LEU A 106 -9.95 -3.21 -4.08
C LEU A 106 -10.95 -2.07 -4.23
N TRP A 107 -10.60 -0.86 -3.83
CA TRP A 107 -11.38 0.33 -4.16
C TRP A 107 -11.51 0.49 -5.67
N ALA A 108 -10.41 0.40 -6.43
CA ALA A 108 -10.44 0.54 -7.88
C ALA A 108 -11.30 -0.53 -8.56
N LEU A 109 -11.32 -1.75 -8.02
CA LEU A 109 -12.14 -2.88 -8.46
C LEU A 109 -13.57 -2.88 -7.90
N ARG A 110 -13.95 -1.85 -7.13
CA ARG A 110 -15.28 -1.67 -6.51
C ARG A 110 -15.65 -2.69 -5.43
N TYR A 111 -14.66 -3.34 -4.81
CA TYR A 111 -14.86 -4.13 -3.59
C TYR A 111 -14.92 -3.25 -2.34
N LEU A 112 -14.32 -2.06 -2.39
CA LEU A 112 -14.42 -1.05 -1.34
C LEU A 112 -15.06 0.22 -1.89
N ASP A 113 -15.96 0.82 -1.10
CA ASP A 113 -16.72 2.00 -1.50
C ASP A 113 -15.87 3.28 -1.52
N ALA A 114 -14.96 3.41 -0.57
CA ALA A 114 -14.12 4.58 -0.37
C ALA A 114 -12.68 4.20 -0.01
N ILE A 115 -11.76 5.14 -0.25
CA ILE A 115 -10.42 5.14 0.33
C ILE A 115 -10.47 6.03 1.58
N PRO A 116 -9.93 5.60 2.73
CA PRO A 116 -9.83 6.42 3.93
C PRO A 116 -9.08 7.74 3.70
N ALA A 117 -9.10 8.64 4.68
CA ALA A 117 -8.24 9.83 4.67
C ALA A 117 -6.75 9.43 4.71
N PHE A 118 -5.84 10.36 4.41
CA PHE A 118 -4.38 10.06 4.32
C PHE A 118 -3.69 9.95 5.68
N ASP A 119 -4.41 10.19 6.77
CA ASP A 119 -4.03 9.98 8.17
C ASP A 119 -4.70 8.73 8.78
N THR A 120 -5.48 8.00 7.97
CA THR A 120 -6.21 6.80 8.39
C THR A 120 -5.79 5.62 7.53
N GLN A 121 -5.29 4.56 8.17
CA GLN A 121 -4.91 3.32 7.47
C GLN A 121 -6.15 2.51 7.05
N PHE A 122 -6.01 1.67 6.03
CA PHE A 122 -6.96 0.59 5.81
C PHE A 122 -6.86 -0.45 6.92
N GLU A 123 -8.00 -1.02 7.32
CA GLU A 123 -8.03 -2.17 8.22
C GLU A 123 -7.61 -3.44 7.45
N PRO A 124 -6.59 -4.19 7.90
CA PRO A 124 -6.13 -5.41 7.24
C PRO A 124 -7.23 -6.42 6.91
N ASP A 125 -8.16 -6.65 7.85
CA ASP A 125 -9.25 -7.62 7.66
C ASP A 125 -10.23 -7.18 6.56
N ASP A 126 -10.53 -5.87 6.47
CA ASP A 126 -11.40 -5.32 5.44
C ASP A 126 -10.80 -5.44 4.03
N VAL A 127 -9.47 -5.41 3.92
CA VAL A 127 -8.78 -5.55 2.62
C VAL A 127 -8.43 -6.99 2.28
N LEU A 128 -8.18 -7.87 3.24
CA LEU A 128 -7.87 -9.27 2.97
C LEU A 128 -9.13 -10.12 2.79
N GLY A 129 -10.21 -9.78 3.49
CA GLY A 129 -11.49 -10.49 3.41
C GLY A 129 -12.01 -10.69 1.99
N PRO A 130 -12.06 -9.66 1.13
CA PRO A 130 -12.56 -9.78 -0.24
C PRO A 130 -11.76 -10.71 -1.16
N LEU A 131 -10.48 -10.98 -0.84
CA LEU A 131 -9.62 -11.86 -1.63
C LEU A 131 -9.84 -13.34 -1.30
N ASP A 132 -10.30 -13.64 -0.08
CA ASP A 132 -10.48 -14.99 0.47
C ASP A 132 -9.27 -15.90 0.17
N VAL A 133 -8.08 -15.42 0.55
CA VAL A 133 -6.80 -16.11 0.27
C VAL A 133 -6.87 -17.55 0.78
N LEU A 134 -6.36 -18.50 -0.03
CA LEU A 134 -6.47 -19.96 0.14
C LEU A 134 -7.77 -20.58 -0.39
N THR A 135 -8.66 -19.80 -1.02
CA THR A 135 -9.83 -20.33 -1.73
C THR A 135 -9.76 -20.00 -3.24
N PRO A 136 -10.50 -20.71 -4.10
CA PRO A 136 -10.43 -20.49 -5.55
C PRO A 136 -10.73 -19.04 -5.96
N SER A 137 -9.77 -18.38 -6.63
CA SER A 137 -9.86 -16.93 -6.90
C SER A 137 -10.65 -16.57 -8.17
N ILE A 138 -11.18 -17.58 -8.86
CA ILE A 138 -11.86 -17.42 -10.15
C ILE A 138 -13.01 -16.42 -10.10
N ASP A 139 -13.84 -16.47 -9.05
CA ASP A 139 -14.98 -15.57 -8.90
C ASP A 139 -14.53 -14.12 -8.66
N PHE A 140 -13.45 -13.91 -7.91
CA PHE A 140 -12.84 -12.60 -7.71
C PHE A 140 -12.35 -12.01 -9.04
N ILE A 141 -11.60 -12.80 -9.82
CA ILE A 141 -11.07 -12.36 -11.12
C ILE A 141 -12.18 -12.09 -12.13
N TRP A 142 -13.21 -12.94 -12.18
CA TRP A 142 -14.31 -12.79 -13.14
C TRP A 142 -15.22 -11.60 -12.84
N ARG A 143 -15.42 -11.28 -11.56
CA ARG A 143 -16.24 -10.13 -11.13
C ARG A 143 -15.48 -8.80 -11.13
N ALA A 144 -14.15 -8.85 -11.30
CA ALA A 144 -13.29 -7.68 -11.31
C ALA A 144 -13.77 -6.63 -12.34
N ASN A 145 -14.12 -5.44 -11.85
CA ASN A 145 -14.58 -4.34 -12.69
C ASN A 145 -14.03 -3.00 -12.20
N LEU A 146 -13.32 -2.29 -13.07
CA LEU A 146 -12.70 -1.03 -12.69
C LEU A 146 -13.72 0.09 -12.53
N ARG A 147 -13.41 1.00 -11.59
CA ARG A 147 -14.01 2.33 -11.54
C ARG A 147 -13.70 3.09 -12.84
N PRO A 148 -14.53 4.08 -13.22
CA PRO A 148 -14.28 4.89 -14.40
C PRO A 148 -12.90 5.55 -14.37
N ALA A 149 -12.25 5.64 -15.54
CA ALA A 149 -10.92 6.23 -15.71
C ALA A 149 -10.75 7.58 -15.00
N ARG A 150 -11.76 8.45 -15.12
CA ARG A 150 -11.78 9.76 -14.46
C ARG A 150 -11.63 9.65 -12.94
N SER A 151 -12.32 8.72 -12.30
CA SER A 151 -12.24 8.52 -10.84
C SER A 151 -10.86 8.05 -10.41
N LEU A 152 -10.26 7.15 -11.19
CA LEU A 152 -8.91 6.61 -10.94
C LEU A 152 -7.85 7.71 -11.05
N LEU A 153 -7.91 8.52 -12.11
CA LEU A 153 -7.00 9.65 -12.34
C LEU A 153 -7.16 10.74 -11.27
N MET A 154 -8.40 11.09 -10.89
CA MET A 154 -8.64 12.07 -9.83
C MET A 154 -8.06 11.59 -8.49
N MET A 155 -8.22 10.30 -8.17
CA MET A 155 -7.66 9.76 -6.93
C MET A 155 -6.13 9.69 -6.98
N ARG A 156 -5.55 9.38 -8.14
CA ARG A 156 -4.10 9.45 -8.35
C ARG A 156 -3.56 10.85 -8.10
N ASP A 157 -4.18 11.88 -8.69
CA ASP A 157 -3.75 13.28 -8.52
C ASP A 157 -3.85 13.72 -7.05
N ARG A 158 -4.86 13.22 -6.33
CA ARG A 158 -4.97 13.38 -4.87
C ARG A 158 -3.79 12.71 -4.17
N ALA A 159 -3.52 11.43 -4.41
CA ALA A 159 -2.41 10.72 -3.78
C ALA A 159 -1.04 11.33 -4.13
N GLU A 160 -0.87 11.84 -5.35
CA GLU A 160 0.33 12.56 -5.78
C GLU A 160 0.55 13.82 -4.94
N ALA A 161 -0.50 14.62 -4.73
CA ALA A 161 -0.40 15.84 -3.92
C ALA A 161 0.02 15.55 -2.48
N TRP A 162 -0.53 14.49 -1.88
CA TRP A 162 -0.15 14.02 -0.54
C TRP A 162 1.29 13.50 -0.49
N ASN A 163 1.68 12.67 -1.45
CA ASN A 163 3.04 12.13 -1.53
C ASN A 163 4.07 13.24 -1.78
N TRP A 164 3.74 14.23 -2.62
CA TRP A 164 4.55 15.43 -2.83
C TRP A 164 4.75 16.19 -1.51
N ARG A 165 3.69 16.38 -0.72
CA ARG A 165 3.78 17.12 0.54
C ARG A 165 4.70 16.42 1.53
N SER A 166 4.60 15.10 1.68
CA SER A 166 5.54 14.31 2.48
C SER A 166 6.99 14.49 2.01
N ARG A 167 7.24 14.37 0.71
CA ARG A 167 8.59 14.54 0.15
C ARG A 167 9.13 15.97 0.32
N ALA A 168 8.27 16.99 0.25
CA ALA A 168 8.68 18.37 0.51
C ALA A 168 9.24 18.52 1.94
N SER A 169 8.59 17.91 2.94
CA SER A 169 9.15 17.87 4.30
C SER A 169 10.49 17.13 4.33
N GLU A 170 10.60 15.97 3.69
CA GLU A 170 11.85 15.20 3.65
C GLU A 170 13.02 16.03 3.07
N LEU A 171 12.80 16.71 1.95
CA LEU A 171 13.81 17.59 1.33
C LEU A 171 14.25 18.72 2.27
N GLU A 172 13.29 19.32 2.98
CA GLU A 172 13.57 20.37 3.97
C GLU A 172 14.41 19.81 5.14
N HIS A 173 14.08 18.62 5.66
CA HIS A 173 14.85 17.96 6.72
C HIS A 173 16.27 17.57 6.28
N LEU A 174 16.46 17.22 5.01
CA LEU A 174 17.77 16.97 4.41
C LEU A 174 18.58 18.25 4.17
N GLY A 175 18.02 19.43 4.46
CA GLY A 175 18.67 20.73 4.26
C GLY A 175 18.83 21.13 2.79
N ILE A 176 18.09 20.47 1.88
CA ILE A 176 18.10 20.81 0.46
C ILE A 176 17.50 22.20 0.30
N GLN A 177 18.20 23.10 -0.36
CA GLN A 177 17.73 24.48 -0.50
C GLN A 177 16.56 24.55 -1.50
N PRO A 178 15.53 25.38 -1.22
CA PRO A 178 14.52 25.68 -2.21
C PRO A 178 15.12 26.47 -3.39
N PRO A 179 14.43 26.52 -4.55
CA PRO A 179 14.83 27.38 -5.66
C PRO A 179 15.03 28.84 -5.25
N ASP A 180 15.98 29.52 -5.90
CA ASP A 180 16.31 30.92 -5.63
C ASP A 180 15.06 31.82 -5.62
N GLY A 181 14.94 32.62 -4.56
CA GLY A 181 13.82 33.56 -4.39
C GLY A 181 12.55 32.96 -3.81
N PHE A 182 12.55 31.68 -3.42
CA PHE A 182 11.42 31.03 -2.76
C PHE A 182 11.83 30.37 -1.44
N THR A 183 10.92 30.33 -0.48
CA THR A 183 11.01 29.49 0.71
C THR A 183 10.22 28.20 0.52
N PHE A 184 10.56 27.14 1.26
CA PHE A 184 9.71 25.93 1.29
C PHE A 184 8.28 26.26 1.71
N ARG A 185 8.12 27.13 2.70
CA ARG A 185 6.80 27.56 3.17
C ARG A 185 5.95 28.18 2.05
N GLU A 186 6.52 29.05 1.21
CA GLU A 186 5.81 29.63 0.06
C GLU A 186 5.46 28.57 -0.98
N ILE A 187 6.39 27.66 -1.29
CA ILE A 187 6.16 26.57 -2.25
C ILE A 187 5.05 25.64 -1.77
N ILE A 188 5.09 25.26 -0.49
CA ILE A 188 4.07 24.44 0.18
C ILE A 188 2.73 25.15 0.12
N HIS A 189 2.65 26.41 0.55
CA HIS A 189 1.40 27.17 0.56
C HIS A 189 0.77 27.28 -0.83
N VAL A 190 1.55 27.67 -1.85
CA VAL A 190 1.06 27.77 -3.23
C VAL A 190 0.60 26.42 -3.77
N THR A 191 1.30 25.34 -3.42
CA THR A 191 0.95 23.99 -3.87
C THR A 191 -0.29 23.46 -3.14
N ALA A 192 -0.43 23.75 -1.85
CA ALA A 192 -1.59 23.41 -1.03
C ALA A 192 -2.86 24.10 -1.53
N GLU A 193 -2.80 25.41 -1.84
CA GLU A 193 -3.92 26.13 -2.45
C GLU A 193 -4.32 25.56 -3.81
N LYS A 194 -3.34 25.21 -4.67
CA LYS A 194 -3.61 24.54 -5.94
C LYS A 194 -4.26 23.17 -5.75
N ALA A 195 -3.79 22.39 -4.77
CA ALA A 195 -4.34 21.07 -4.48
C ALA A 195 -5.77 21.17 -3.94
N ARG A 196 -6.06 22.13 -3.06
CA ARG A 196 -7.41 22.46 -2.59
C ARG A 196 -8.33 22.89 -3.73
N ALA A 197 -7.88 23.82 -4.58
CA ALA A 197 -8.65 24.31 -5.71
C ALA A 197 -9.02 23.19 -6.73
N LYS A 198 -8.17 22.17 -6.84
CA LYS A 198 -8.42 20.97 -7.66
C LYS A 198 -9.27 19.90 -6.96
N GLY A 199 -9.58 20.08 -5.68
CA GLY A 199 -10.29 19.09 -4.86
C GLY A 199 -9.42 17.92 -4.40
N ASN A 200 -8.11 17.98 -4.58
CA ASN A 200 -7.17 16.96 -4.11
C ASN A 200 -7.04 16.97 -2.59
N VAL A 201 -7.26 18.12 -1.96
CA VAL A 201 -7.30 18.29 -0.50
C VAL A 201 -8.62 18.97 -0.14
N PRO A 202 -9.38 18.48 0.86
CA PRO A 202 -10.72 19.00 1.16
C PRO A 202 -10.70 20.44 1.71
N TYR A 203 -9.77 20.74 2.60
CA TYR A 203 -9.54 22.06 3.21
C TYR A 203 -8.07 22.18 3.61
N LEU A 204 -7.64 23.35 4.08
CA LEU A 204 -6.28 23.56 4.61
C LEU A 204 -6.39 24.00 6.07
N ILE A 205 -5.41 23.63 6.89
CA ILE A 205 -5.19 24.19 8.23
C ILE A 205 -3.93 25.02 8.14
N ASP A 206 -3.99 26.30 8.53
CA ASP A 206 -2.87 27.25 8.48
C ASP A 206 -2.11 27.31 7.14
N GLY A 207 -2.84 27.07 6.04
CA GLY A 207 -2.31 27.10 4.68
C GLY A 207 -1.56 25.83 4.25
N ASP A 208 -1.65 24.73 5.00
CA ASP A 208 -1.04 23.43 4.71
C ASP A 208 -2.09 22.29 4.72
N PHE A 209 -1.68 21.09 4.29
CA PHE A 209 -2.49 19.87 4.24
C PHE A 209 -2.93 19.47 5.66
N PRO A 210 -4.20 19.13 5.89
CA PRO A 210 -4.70 18.76 7.21
C PRO A 210 -4.54 17.26 7.48
N ALA A 211 -3.82 16.87 8.51
CA ALA A 211 -3.72 15.47 8.95
C ALA A 211 -3.75 15.40 10.46
N PHE A 212 -4.50 14.46 11.04
CA PHE A 212 -4.70 14.36 12.50
C PHE A 212 -5.16 15.68 13.13
N ASP A 213 -6.05 16.40 12.44
CA ASP A 213 -6.59 17.71 12.83
C ASP A 213 -5.55 18.82 13.07
N VAL A 214 -4.33 18.66 12.55
CA VAL A 214 -3.25 19.66 12.60
C VAL A 214 -2.70 19.93 11.19
N PRO A 215 -2.02 21.07 10.95
CA PRO A 215 -1.33 21.27 9.68
C PRO A 215 -0.17 20.28 9.53
N PHE A 216 0.11 19.85 8.30
CA PHE A 216 1.15 18.84 8.02
C PHE A 216 2.53 19.20 8.60
N CYS A 217 2.88 20.49 8.65
CA CYS A 217 4.14 20.95 9.21
C CYS A 217 4.26 20.75 10.74
N GLU A 218 3.17 20.47 11.46
CA GLU A 218 3.13 20.25 12.91
C GLU A 218 3.05 18.76 13.29
N LEU A 219 3.05 17.85 12.32
CA LEU A 219 3.04 16.42 12.59
C LEU A 219 4.30 16.01 13.37
N ASN A 220 4.11 15.21 14.42
CA ASN A 220 5.24 14.55 15.06
C ASN A 220 5.83 13.43 14.17
N SER A 221 6.95 12.85 14.58
CA SER A 221 7.66 11.83 13.79
C SER A 221 6.80 10.62 13.40
N ASP A 222 5.94 10.16 14.33
CA ASP A 222 5.14 8.96 14.13
C ASP A 222 3.95 9.25 13.21
N GLN A 223 3.28 10.39 13.43
CA GLN A 223 2.23 10.87 12.56
C GLN A 223 2.75 11.12 11.14
N TYR A 224 3.90 11.78 10.99
CA TYR A 224 4.55 12.00 9.71
C TYR A 224 4.86 10.68 9.01
N ALA A 225 5.41 9.70 9.73
CA ALA A 225 5.71 8.39 9.17
C ALA A 225 4.45 7.68 8.68
N VAL A 226 3.34 7.74 9.44
CA VAL A 226 2.06 7.15 9.03
C VAL A 226 1.53 7.81 7.75
N VAL A 227 1.38 9.14 7.72
CA VAL A 227 0.83 9.84 6.53
C VAL A 227 1.72 9.63 5.32
N SER A 228 3.04 9.66 5.50
CA SER A 228 3.99 9.52 4.40
C SER A 228 3.98 8.12 3.80
N ASN A 229 3.91 7.07 4.62
CA ASN A 229 3.79 5.70 4.12
C ASN A 229 2.44 5.46 3.43
N ILE A 230 1.34 5.97 3.98
CA ILE A 230 0.01 5.92 3.35
C ILE A 230 0.05 6.62 1.99
N ALA A 231 0.56 7.85 1.95
CA ALA A 231 0.62 8.64 0.73
C ALA A 231 1.47 7.95 -0.35
N TYR A 232 2.63 7.42 0.04
CA TYR A 232 3.55 6.70 -0.83
C TYR A 232 2.92 5.44 -1.43
N GLU A 233 2.34 4.56 -0.60
CA GLU A 233 1.77 3.30 -1.06
C GLU A 233 0.54 3.53 -1.94
N ARG A 234 -0.37 4.42 -1.53
CA ARG A 234 -1.54 4.76 -2.33
C ARG A 234 -1.16 5.37 -3.66
N TYR A 235 -0.21 6.31 -3.68
CA TYR A 235 0.28 6.93 -4.91
C TYR A 235 0.96 5.91 -5.82
N SER A 236 1.76 5.00 -5.26
CA SER A 236 2.43 3.95 -6.02
C SER A 236 1.43 3.03 -6.70
N ALA A 237 0.40 2.60 -5.96
CA ALA A 237 -0.67 1.77 -6.50
C ALA A 237 -1.45 2.44 -7.63
N LEU A 238 -1.83 3.71 -7.44
CA LEU A 238 -2.58 4.48 -8.44
C LEU A 238 -1.73 4.81 -9.67
N SER A 239 -0.44 5.04 -9.49
CA SER A 239 0.49 5.32 -10.60
C SER A 239 0.69 4.11 -11.50
N TRP A 240 0.85 2.92 -10.92
CA TRP A 240 0.90 1.67 -11.68
C TRP A 240 -0.43 1.39 -12.38
N LEU A 241 -1.55 1.59 -11.67
CA LEU A 241 -2.89 1.39 -12.21
C LEU A 241 -3.16 2.32 -13.41
N CYS A 242 -2.67 3.55 -13.38
CA CYS A 242 -2.79 4.53 -14.46
C CYS A 242 -1.62 4.49 -15.46
N GLU A 243 -0.83 3.40 -15.49
CA GLU A 243 0.31 3.17 -16.38
C GLU A 243 1.31 4.34 -16.49
N LEU A 244 1.45 5.15 -15.45
CA LEU A 244 2.49 6.20 -15.41
C LEU A 244 3.87 5.60 -15.16
N THR A 245 3.92 4.46 -14.48
CA THR A 245 5.13 3.66 -14.30
C THR A 245 4.90 2.28 -14.86
N ALA A 246 5.87 1.79 -15.64
CA ALA A 246 5.83 0.41 -16.16
C ALA A 246 6.11 -0.62 -15.05
N GLU A 247 6.80 -0.22 -13.98
CA GLU A 247 7.20 -1.08 -12.88
C GLU A 247 6.60 -0.57 -11.57
N TRP A 248 6.02 -1.50 -10.80
CA TRP A 248 5.50 -1.25 -9.46
C TRP A 248 6.61 -0.78 -8.49
N GLU A 249 7.86 -1.21 -8.71
CA GLU A 249 9.02 -0.87 -7.88
C GLU A 249 9.82 0.36 -8.35
N SER A 250 9.53 0.93 -9.53
CA SER A 250 10.29 2.10 -10.02
C SER A 250 10.00 3.39 -9.25
N ILE A 251 9.11 3.34 -8.25
CA ILE A 251 8.82 4.43 -7.33
C ILE A 251 9.65 4.26 -6.05
N ARG A 252 10.81 3.60 -6.09
CA ARG A 252 11.83 3.70 -5.04
C ARG A 252 13.00 4.56 -5.51
N ILE A 253 13.04 5.79 -5.04
CA ILE A 253 14.21 6.68 -4.99
C ILE A 253 14.32 6.93 -3.46
N ASP A 254 15.09 6.24 -2.62
CA ASP A 254 16.40 5.59 -2.73
C ASP A 254 16.52 4.39 -1.74
N ARG A 255 17.73 3.82 -1.67
CA ARG A 255 18.17 2.65 -0.87
C ARG A 255 18.36 2.93 0.62
#